data_AF-A0A9P6ATI0-F1
#
_entry.id   AF-A0A9P6ATI0-F1
#
_cell.length_a   1.000
_cell.length_b   1.000
_cell.length_c   1.000
_cell.angle_alpha   90.00
_cell.angle_beta   90.00
_cell.angle_gamma   90.00
#
_symmetry.space_group_name_H-M   'P 1'
#
loop_
_entity.id
_entity.type
_entity.pdbx_description
1 polymer ?
#
loop_
_entity_poly.entity_id
_entity_poly.type
_entity_poly.pdbx_seq_one_letter_code
_entity_poly.pdbx_strand_id
1 'polypeptide(L)' 'LPRGSCSIIVQLRTGHVALRNYLKRFSHEESPLCLRCGARETPEHFLVFCARFTRER' A
#
# COMPACT_ATOMS: atom_id res chain seq x y z
N LEU A 1 12.88 -16.86 -5.88
CA LEU A 1 12.02 -15.75 -6.37
C LEU A 1 12.75 -15.01 -7.48
N PRO A 2 12.07 -14.65 -8.58
CA PRO A 2 12.62 -13.70 -9.54
C PRO A 2 12.91 -12.35 -8.85
N ARG A 3 14.00 -11.67 -9.22
CA ARG A 3 14.53 -10.51 -8.48
C ARG A 3 13.51 -9.36 -8.33
N GLY A 4 12.64 -9.18 -9.33
CA GLY A 4 11.58 -8.15 -9.29
C GLY A 4 10.57 -8.37 -8.16
N SER A 5 10.19 -9.62 -7.89
CA SER A 5 9.23 -9.94 -6.82
C SER A 5 9.82 -9.72 -5.42
N CYS A 6 11.13 -9.94 -5.25
CA CYS A 6 11.78 -9.65 -3.97
C CYS A 6 11.75 -8.15 -3.62
N SER A 7 11.96 -7.27 -4.61
CA SER A 7 11.91 -5.81 -4.38
C SER A 7 10.55 -5.38 -3.83
N ILE A 8 9.48 -5.84 -4.47
CA ILE A 8 8.11 -5.49 -4.08
C ILE A 8 7.81 -5.98 -2.66
N ILE A 9 8.22 -7.20 -2.32
CA ILE A 9 8.03 -7.76 -0.97
C ILE A 9 8.79 -6.95 0.09
N VAL A 10 10.02 -6.53 -0.20
CA VAL A 10 10.82 -5.69 0.71
C VAL A 10 10.17 -4.31 0.89
N GLN A 11 9.68 -3.70 -0.19
CA GLN A 11 8.98 -2.42 -0.14
C GLN A 11 7.68 -2.50 0.66
N LEU A 12 6.91 -3.58 0.50
CA LEU A 12 5.70 -3.82 1.29
C LEU A 12 6.02 -4.00 2.78
N ARG A 13 7.06 -4.77 3.11
CA ARG A 13 7.48 -5.00 4.51
C ARG A 13 8.02 -3.75 5.19
N THR A 14 8.72 -2.90 4.47
CA THR A 14 9.32 -1.66 5.01
C THR A 14 8.39 -0.46 4.92
N GLY A 15 7.25 -0.59 4.24
CA GLY A 15 6.33 0.52 3.98
C GLY A 15 6.81 1.51 2.93
N HIS A 16 7.90 1.20 2.21
CA HIS A 16 8.44 1.97 1.09
C HIS A 16 7.78 1.57 -0.25
N VAL A 17 6.47 1.42 -0.22
CA VAL A 17 5.62 1.09 -1.36
C VAL A 17 4.80 2.31 -1.73
N ALA A 18 4.45 2.47 -3.01
CA ALA A 18 3.66 3.59 -3.54
C ALA A 18 2.17 3.55 -3.11
N LEU A 19 1.94 3.46 -1.80
CA LEU A 19 0.64 3.62 -1.16
C LEU A 19 0.44 5.09 -0.78
N ARG A 20 -0.81 5.53 -0.70
CA ARG A 20 -1.19 6.92 -0.44
C ARG A 20 -0.57 7.47 0.85
N ASN A 21 -0.47 6.64 1.90
CA ASN A 21 0.19 7.04 3.15
C ASN A 21 1.69 7.33 2.97
N TYR A 22 2.38 6.56 2.12
CA TYR A 22 3.79 6.79 1.81
C TYR A 22 3.94 8.01 0.87
N LEU A 23 3.13 8.09 -0.17
CA LEU A 23 3.13 9.20 -1.14
C LEU A 23 2.82 10.56 -0.49
N LYS A 24 1.94 10.58 0.51
CA LYS A 24 1.63 11.79 1.29
C LYS A 24 2.86 12.36 2.01
N ARG A 25 3.81 11.52 2.45
CA ARG A 25 5.05 11.98 3.12
C ARG A 25 5.92 12.84 2.20
N PHE A 26 5.84 12.58 0.89
CA PHE A 26 6.56 13.29 -0.15
C PHE A 26 5.67 14.28 -0.91
N SER A 27 4.49 14.60 -0.37
CA SER A 27 3.50 15.51 -0.98
C SER A 27 3.04 15.11 -2.39
N HIS A 28 3.16 13.83 -2.78
CA HIS A 28 2.66 13.32 -4.05
C HIS A 28 1.15 13.06 -4.05
N GLU A 29 0.55 12.90 -2.87
CA GLU A 29 -0.89 12.69 -2.71
C GLU A 29 -1.46 13.67 -1.69
N GLU A 30 -2.73 14.05 -1.87
CA GLU A 30 -3.40 15.01 -1.01
C GLU A 30 -3.81 14.41 0.34
N SER A 31 -4.11 13.11 0.37
CA SER A 31 -4.59 12.41 1.57
C SER A 31 -3.93 11.05 1.74
N PRO A 32 -3.53 10.66 2.98
CA PRO A 32 -2.97 9.35 3.28
C PRO A 32 -4.02 8.23 3.33
N LEU A 33 -5.29 8.55 3.07
CA LEU A 33 -6.42 7.63 3.20
C LEU A 33 -6.64 6.85 1.91
N CYS A 34 -6.99 5.59 2.03
CA CYS A 34 -7.43 4.74 0.94
C CYS A 34 -8.76 5.26 0.38
N LEU A 35 -8.84 5.46 -0.93
CA LEU A 35 -10.03 5.98 -1.61
C LEU A 35 -11.26 5.07 -1.48
N ARG A 36 -11.06 3.79 -1.18
CA ARG A 36 -12.15 2.80 -1.09
C ARG A 36 -12.63 2.55 0.33
N CYS A 37 -11.71 2.57 1.29
CA CYS A 37 -12.00 2.21 2.68
C CYS A 37 -12.07 3.41 3.60
N GLY A 38 -11.56 4.58 3.20
CA GLY A 38 -11.43 5.76 4.05
C GLY A 38 -10.41 5.64 5.19
N ALA A 39 -9.81 4.45 5.39
CA ALA A 39 -8.77 4.21 6.38
C ALA A 39 -7.37 4.58 5.83
N ARG A 40 -6.40 4.81 6.71
CA ARG A 40 -5.00 5.08 6.32
C ARG A 40 -4.45 3.93 5.48
N GLU A 41 -3.90 4.25 4.31
CA GLU A 41 -3.44 3.25 3.34
C GLU A 41 -2.03 2.75 3.69
N THR A 42 -1.94 1.87 4.68
CA THR A 42 -0.71 1.18 5.09
C THR A 42 -0.55 -0.16 4.35
N PRO A 43 0.65 -0.77 4.33
CA PRO A 43 0.84 -2.10 3.74
C PRO A 43 -0.05 -3.16 4.39
N GLU A 44 -0.25 -3.09 5.70
CA GLU A 44 -1.16 -3.97 6.43
C GLU A 44 -2.61 -3.77 5.98
N HIS A 45 -3.06 -2.51 5.86
CA HIS A 45 -4.37 -2.21 5.31
C HIS A 45 -4.51 -2.78 3.89
N PHE A 46 -3.53 -2.50 3.03
CA PHE A 46 -3.54 -2.91 1.63
C PHE A 46 -3.57 -4.44 1.44
N LEU A 47 -2.79 -5.20 2.22
CA LEU A 47 -2.66 -6.65 2.07
C LEU A 47 -3.75 -7.44 2.80
N VAL A 48 -4.24 -6.94 3.95
CA VAL A 48 -5.11 -7.72 4.85
C VAL A 48 -6.54 -7.20 4.86
N PHE A 49 -6.73 -5.87 4.89
CA PHE A 49 -8.02 -5.25 5.21
C PHE A 49 -8.71 -4.57 4.02
N CYS A 50 -7.98 -4.27 2.95
CA CYS A 50 -8.51 -3.49 1.84
C CYS A 50 -9.40 -4.36 0.95
N ALA A 51 -10.70 -4.07 0.99
CA ALA A 51 -11.74 -4.75 0.20
C ALA A 51 -11.49 -4.72 -1.32
N ARG A 52 -10.61 -3.82 -1.78
CA ARG A 52 -10.20 -3.73 -3.19
C ARG A 52 -9.54 -5.02 -3.70
N PHE A 53 -8.74 -5.69 -2.86
CA PHE A 53 -8.02 -6.91 -3.23
C PHE A 53 -8.57 -8.16 -2.54
N THR A 54 -9.39 -8.01 -1.50
CA THR A 54 -10.07 -9.16 -0.86
C THR A 54 -11.01 -9.88 -1.82
N ARG A 55 -11.52 -9.18 -2.85
CA ARG A 55 -12.44 -9.75 -3.86
C ARG A 55 -11.74 -10.56 -4.95
N GLU A 56 -10.41 -10.50 -5.02
CA GLU A 56 -9.58 -11.14 -6.06
C GLU A 56 -8.76 -12.32 -5.50
N ARG A 57 -9.00 -12.72 -4.24
CA ARG A 57 -8.34 -13.86 -3.59
C ARG A 57 -8.99 -15.18 -3.98
#